data_AF-A0A2D4FW18-F1
#
_entry.id   AF-A0A2D4FW18-F1
#
_cell.length_a   1.000
_cell.length_b   1.000
_cell.length_c   1.000
_cell.angle_alpha   90.00
_cell.angle_beta   90.00
_cell.angle_gamma   90.00
#
_symmetry.space_group_name_H-M   'P 1'
#
loop_
_entity.id
_entity.type
_entity.pdbx_description
1 polymer ?
#
loop_
_entity_poly.entity_id
_entity_poly.type
_entity_poly.pdbx_seq_one_letter_code
_entity_poly.pdbx_strand_id
1 'polypeptide(L)'
;VMKGLSKERNPFFQYLPRNRKEIQEIRESLRLLRRTGKECITQRQKAIQNEEPVPLDILTQILKSADQEESDDENMVDNFVTFFVAGHETTANLLSFTIMELARHPEIVTKLQAEVDEVIGVK
;
A
#
# COMPACT_ATOMS: atom_id res chain seq x y z
N VAL A 1 -14.85 -2.11 1.39
CA VAL A 1 -14.24 -2.51 0.09
C VAL A 1 -13.70 -3.97 0.06
N MET A 2 -13.23 -4.57 1.15
CA MET A 2 -12.60 -5.92 1.13
C MET A 2 -13.49 -7.15 1.47
N LYS A 3 -14.84 -7.07 1.39
CA LYS A 3 -15.71 -8.25 1.65
C LYS A 3 -15.80 -9.24 0.48
N GLY A 4 -15.26 -8.88 -0.70
CA GLY A 4 -15.36 -9.69 -1.92
C GLY A 4 -14.29 -10.77 -2.07
N LEU A 5 -13.03 -10.47 -1.72
CA LEU A 5 -11.88 -11.32 -2.05
C LEU A 5 -11.82 -12.65 -1.27
N SER A 6 -12.44 -12.74 -0.09
CA SER A 6 -12.45 -13.98 0.70
C SER A 6 -13.63 -14.91 0.41
N LYS A 7 -14.70 -14.39 -0.21
CA LYS A 7 -15.95 -15.13 -0.41
C LYS A 7 -15.85 -16.18 -1.52
N GLU A 8 -14.88 -16.03 -2.42
CA GLU A 8 -14.84 -16.78 -3.69
C GLU A 8 -14.10 -18.12 -3.62
N ARG A 9 -13.28 -18.41 -2.60
CA ARG A 9 -12.49 -19.66 -2.56
C ARG A 9 -13.03 -20.73 -1.61
N ASN A 10 -13.61 -20.35 -0.46
CA ASN A 10 -14.33 -21.26 0.44
C ASN A 10 -15.15 -20.45 1.47
N PRO A 11 -16.51 -20.45 1.41
CA PRO A 11 -17.35 -19.68 2.32
C PRO A 11 -17.27 -20.16 3.79
N PHE A 12 -16.74 -21.38 4.02
CA PHE A 12 -16.55 -21.95 5.35
C PHE A 12 -15.16 -21.73 5.93
N PHE A 13 -14.23 -21.11 5.19
CA PHE A 13 -12.84 -20.91 5.61
C PHE A 13 -12.73 -20.31 7.01
N GLN A 14 -13.58 -19.34 7.33
CA GLN A 14 -13.59 -18.64 8.61
C GLN A 14 -14.14 -19.46 9.78
N TYR A 15 -14.91 -20.51 9.50
CA TYR A 15 -15.59 -21.33 10.51
C TYR A 15 -14.84 -22.64 10.80
N LEU A 16 -13.89 -23.04 9.95
CA LEU A 16 -13.08 -24.24 10.13
C LEU A 16 -12.11 -24.06 11.31
N PRO A 17 -12.18 -24.89 12.37
CA PRO A 17 -11.31 -24.76 13.55
C PRO A 17 -9.82 -24.82 13.22
N ARG A 18 -9.45 -25.58 12.19
CA ARG A 18 -8.07 -25.71 11.71
C ARG A 18 -7.48 -24.39 11.22
N ASN A 19 -8.31 -23.46 10.74
CA ASN A 19 -7.87 -22.18 10.18
C ASN A 19 -7.80 -21.07 11.23
N ARG A 20 -8.16 -21.34 12.49
CA ARG A 20 -8.21 -20.32 13.55
C ARG A 20 -6.90 -19.57 13.72
N LYS A 21 -5.76 -20.27 13.62
CA LYS A 21 -4.42 -19.66 13.75
C LYS A 21 -4.16 -18.65 12.61
N GLU A 22 -4.36 -19.08 11.37
CA GLU A 22 -4.17 -18.22 10.18
C GLU A 22 -5.13 -17.01 10.19
N ILE A 23 -6.40 -17.23 10.53
CA ILE A 23 -7.38 -16.14 10.68
C ILE A 23 -6.94 -15.14 11.75
N GLN A 24 -6.36 -15.61 12.84
CA GLN A 24 -5.85 -14.75 13.91
C GLN A 24 -4.66 -13.92 13.42
N GLU A 25 -3.70 -14.53 12.72
CA GLU A 25 -2.53 -13.84 12.13
C GLU A 25 -2.96 -12.77 11.11
N ILE A 26 -3.94 -13.07 10.24
CA ILE A 26 -4.51 -12.10 9.30
C ILE A 26 -5.16 -10.93 10.05
N ARG A 27 -5.94 -11.21 11.10
CA ARG A 27 -6.57 -10.16 11.91
C ARG A 27 -5.54 -9.28 12.62
N GLU A 28 -4.46 -9.87 13.15
CA GLU A 28 -3.36 -9.14 13.77
C GLU A 28 -2.63 -8.24 12.77
N SER A 29 -2.36 -8.76 11.57
CA SER A 29 -1.75 -8.00 10.48
C SER A 29 -2.63 -6.82 10.04
N LEU A 30 -3.95 -7.04 9.88
CA LEU A 30 -4.90 -5.98 9.56
C LEU A 30 -4.97 -4.93 10.68
N ARG A 31 -4.94 -5.35 11.97
CA ARG A 31 -4.91 -4.42 13.10
C ARG A 31 -3.64 -3.58 13.11
N LEU A 32 -2.48 -4.19 12.86
CA LEU A 32 -1.20 -3.49 12.77
C LEU A 32 -1.22 -2.46 11.64
N LEU A 33 -1.71 -2.84 10.47
CA LEU A 33 -1.82 -1.94 9.31
C LEU A 33 -2.72 -0.73 9.61
N ARG A 34 -3.92 -0.97 10.15
CA ARG A 34 -4.85 0.11 10.53
C ARG A 34 -4.28 0.99 11.63
N ARG A 35 -3.63 0.41 12.64
CA ARG A 35 -2.99 1.14 13.73
C ARG A 35 -1.90 2.07 13.18
N THR A 36 -1.05 1.57 12.29
CA THR A 36 0.01 2.36 11.65
C THR A 36 -0.59 3.52 10.86
N GLY A 37 -1.65 3.28 10.09
CA GLY A 37 -2.38 4.33 9.37
C GLY A 37 -2.92 5.41 10.31
N LYS A 38 -3.56 5.02 11.43
CA LYS A 38 -4.02 5.95 12.47
C LYS A 38 -2.88 6.77 13.07
N GLU A 39 -1.75 6.14 13.36
CA GLU A 39 -0.57 6.83 13.90
C GLU A 39 -0.04 7.87 12.91
N CYS A 40 0.09 7.54 11.61
CA CYS A 40 0.50 8.47 10.57
C CYS A 40 -0.48 9.65 10.40
N ILE A 41 -1.79 9.38 10.38
CA ILE A 41 -2.84 10.42 10.29
C ILE A 41 -2.78 11.34 11.51
N THR A 42 -2.71 10.78 12.72
CA THR A 42 -2.64 11.55 13.97
C THR A 42 -1.39 12.43 14.02
N GLN A 43 -0.24 11.89 13.61
CA GLN A 43 1.01 12.67 13.53
C GLN A 43 0.86 13.84 12.55
N ARG A 44 0.24 13.61 11.38
CA ARG A 44 0.01 14.67 10.40
C ARG A 44 -0.98 15.73 10.91
N GLN A 45 -2.07 15.33 11.55
CA GLN A 45 -3.03 16.27 12.15
C GLN A 45 -2.38 17.13 13.23
N LYS A 46 -1.52 16.55 14.08
CA LYS A 46 -0.76 17.29 15.09
C LYS A 46 0.18 18.31 14.47
N ALA A 47 0.92 17.94 13.42
CA ALA A 47 1.79 18.86 12.70
C ALA A 47 0.99 20.04 12.12
N ILE A 48 -0.19 19.78 11.54
CA ILE A 48 -1.08 20.84 11.02
C ILE A 48 -1.57 21.75 12.15
N GLN A 49 -2.00 21.19 13.29
CA GLN A 49 -2.45 21.96 14.45
C GLN A 49 -1.35 22.84 15.05
N ASN A 50 -0.11 22.37 15.01
CA ASN A 50 1.07 23.12 15.46
C ASN A 50 1.58 24.15 14.43
N GLU A 51 0.88 24.32 13.30
CA GLU A 51 1.30 25.18 12.18
C GLU A 51 2.67 24.79 11.60
N GLU A 52 3.05 23.52 11.74
CA GLU A 52 4.29 22.98 11.16
C GLU A 52 4.16 22.82 9.63
N PRO A 53 5.24 23.01 8.87
CA PRO A 53 5.22 22.82 7.42
C PRO A 53 4.99 21.34 7.08
N VAL A 54 3.84 21.04 6.47
CA VAL A 54 3.50 19.68 6.01
C VAL A 54 3.63 19.58 4.48
N PRO A 55 4.21 18.48 3.95
CA PRO A 55 4.35 18.28 2.53
C PRO A 55 2.98 18.05 1.85
N LEU A 56 2.81 18.57 0.64
CA LEU A 56 1.65 18.29 -0.19
C LEU A 56 1.77 16.90 -0.83
N ASP A 57 1.14 15.92 -0.20
CA ASP A 57 1.20 14.51 -0.57
C ASP A 57 -0.18 13.84 -0.58
N ILE A 58 -0.21 12.54 -0.87
CA ILE A 58 -1.45 11.74 -0.87
C ILE A 58 -2.14 11.80 0.49
N LEU A 59 -1.38 11.77 1.60
CA LEU A 59 -1.96 11.86 2.94
C LEU A 59 -2.69 13.20 3.13
N THR A 60 -2.13 14.29 2.63
CA THR A 60 -2.79 15.61 2.64
C THR A 60 -4.09 15.61 1.86
N GLN A 61 -4.15 14.92 0.72
CA GLN A 61 -5.39 14.78 -0.05
C GLN A 61 -6.43 13.93 0.70
N ILE A 62 -6.02 12.83 1.35
CA ILE A 62 -6.91 12.00 2.17
C ILE A 62 -7.54 12.84 3.30
N LEU A 63 -6.75 13.67 3.99
CA LEU A 63 -7.26 14.57 5.03
C LEU A 63 -8.27 15.57 4.48
N LYS A 64 -7.95 16.25 3.38
CA LYS A 64 -8.83 17.24 2.74
C LYS A 64 -10.15 16.64 2.26
N SER A 65 -10.11 15.44 1.68
CA SER A 65 -11.33 14.75 1.24
C SER A 65 -12.22 14.39 2.42
N ALA A 66 -11.66 13.99 3.55
CA ALA A 66 -12.44 13.67 4.73
C ALA A 66 -13.14 14.89 5.34
N ASP A 67 -12.46 16.06 5.37
CA ASP A 67 -13.04 17.33 5.82
C ASP A 67 -14.22 17.78 4.92
N GLN A 68 -14.16 17.49 3.61
CA GLN A 68 -15.21 17.86 2.66
C GLN A 68 -16.45 16.95 2.73
N GLU A 69 -16.27 15.69 3.08
CA GLU A 69 -17.33 14.67 3.07
C GLU A 69 -17.99 14.46 4.45
N GLU A 70 -17.64 15.25 5.48
CA GLU A 70 -18.00 15.01 6.89
C GLU A 70 -17.75 13.55 7.30
N SER A 71 -16.62 13.01 6.82
CA SER A 71 -16.31 11.60 6.92
C SER A 71 -15.69 11.27 8.29
N ASP A 72 -15.98 10.06 8.80
CA ASP A 72 -15.37 9.60 10.06
C ASP A 72 -13.88 9.25 9.91
N ASP A 73 -13.19 9.16 11.05
CA ASP A 73 -11.77 8.77 11.14
C ASP A 73 -11.51 7.37 10.53
N GLU A 74 -12.49 6.47 10.51
CA GLU A 74 -12.32 5.12 9.98
C GLU A 74 -12.23 5.11 8.45
N ASN A 75 -12.98 5.96 7.77
CA ASN A 75 -12.89 6.17 6.33
C ASN A 75 -11.53 6.75 5.92
N MET A 76 -10.95 7.66 6.72
CA MET A 76 -9.60 8.17 6.48
C MET A 76 -8.56 7.04 6.53
N VAL A 77 -8.69 6.16 7.52
CA VAL A 77 -7.84 4.98 7.66
C VAL A 77 -8.08 4.00 6.52
N ASP A 78 -9.32 3.81 6.07
CA ASP A 78 -9.64 2.95 4.92
C ASP A 78 -9.00 3.46 3.62
N ASN A 79 -9.05 4.77 3.38
CA ASN A 79 -8.37 5.40 2.25
C ASN A 79 -6.85 5.26 2.35
N PHE A 80 -6.27 5.50 3.53
CA PHE A 80 -4.85 5.29 3.78
C PHE A 80 -4.43 3.85 3.44
N VAL A 81 -5.15 2.86 3.97
CA VAL A 81 -4.87 1.43 3.73
C VAL A 81 -4.99 1.09 2.25
N THR A 82 -5.98 1.66 1.57
CA THR A 82 -6.21 1.43 0.15
C THR A 82 -5.03 1.91 -0.68
N PHE A 83 -4.60 3.16 -0.51
CA PHE A 83 -3.44 3.70 -1.22
C PHE A 83 -2.13 2.99 -0.86
N PHE A 84 -1.95 2.64 0.42
CA PHE A 84 -0.76 1.95 0.90
C PHE A 84 -0.58 0.58 0.25
N VAL A 85 -1.63 -0.25 0.26
CA VAL A 85 -1.56 -1.60 -0.31
C VAL A 85 -1.51 -1.55 -1.83
N ALA A 86 -2.39 -0.76 -2.46
CA ALA A 86 -2.49 -0.69 -3.91
C ALA A 86 -1.19 -0.21 -4.57
N GLY A 87 -0.54 0.80 -3.99
CA GLY A 87 0.68 1.38 -4.56
C GLY A 87 1.93 0.52 -4.36
N HIS A 88 2.00 -0.24 -3.27
CA HIS A 88 3.21 -0.98 -2.91
C HIS A 88 3.23 -2.40 -3.50
N GLU A 89 2.17 -3.19 -3.29
CA GLU A 89 2.18 -4.61 -3.64
C GLU A 89 2.21 -4.82 -5.17
N THR A 90 1.43 -4.06 -5.92
CA THR A 90 1.35 -4.19 -7.38
C THR A 90 2.65 -3.80 -8.07
N THR A 91 3.26 -2.68 -7.66
CA THR A 91 4.55 -2.21 -8.19
C THR A 91 5.69 -3.15 -7.81
N ALA A 92 5.73 -3.64 -6.57
CA ALA A 92 6.76 -4.59 -6.14
C ALA A 92 6.67 -5.90 -6.93
N ASN A 93 5.46 -6.42 -7.17
CA ASN A 93 5.25 -7.60 -7.98
C ASN A 93 5.66 -7.36 -9.44
N LEU A 94 5.28 -6.23 -10.02
CA LEU A 94 5.68 -5.84 -11.38
C LEU A 94 7.21 -5.84 -11.51
N LEU A 95 7.91 -5.13 -10.62
CA LEU A 95 9.38 -5.07 -10.62
C LEU A 95 10.01 -6.45 -10.45
N SER A 96 9.44 -7.28 -9.57
CA SER A 96 9.91 -8.66 -9.37
C SER A 96 9.80 -9.49 -10.65
N PHE A 97 8.67 -9.40 -11.35
CA PHE A 97 8.50 -10.07 -12.64
C PHE A 97 9.40 -9.50 -13.72
N THR A 98 9.57 -8.17 -13.77
CA THR A 98 10.49 -7.52 -14.71
C THR A 98 11.91 -8.02 -14.53
N ILE A 99 12.44 -8.01 -13.29
CA ILE A 99 13.80 -8.48 -13.00
C ILE A 99 13.93 -9.98 -13.30
N MET A 100 12.94 -10.79 -12.91
CA MET A 100 12.92 -12.23 -13.19
C MET A 100 13.03 -12.49 -14.70
N GLU A 101 12.29 -11.75 -15.52
CA GLU A 101 12.28 -11.97 -16.96
C GLU A 101 13.54 -11.42 -17.63
N LEU A 102 14.04 -10.26 -17.19
CA LEU A 102 15.32 -9.73 -17.66
C LEU A 102 16.49 -10.69 -17.40
N ALA A 103 16.49 -11.39 -16.27
CA ALA A 103 17.52 -12.40 -15.97
C ALA A 103 17.54 -13.57 -16.96
N ARG A 104 16.44 -13.83 -17.68
CA ARG A 104 16.34 -14.87 -18.72
C ARG A 104 16.68 -14.34 -20.12
N HIS A 105 16.79 -13.03 -20.29
CA HIS A 105 16.96 -12.34 -21.57
C HIS A 105 18.18 -11.39 -21.54
N PRO A 106 19.42 -11.92 -21.46
CA PRO A 106 20.64 -11.12 -21.37
C PRO A 106 20.85 -10.17 -22.56
N GLU A 107 20.33 -10.51 -23.73
CA GLU A 107 20.34 -9.66 -24.93
C GLU A 107 19.50 -8.39 -24.75
N ILE A 108 18.41 -8.46 -23.98
CA ILE A 108 17.58 -7.30 -23.64
C ILE A 108 18.27 -6.45 -22.58
N VAL A 109 18.87 -7.10 -21.57
CA VAL A 109 19.63 -6.39 -20.51
C VAL A 109 20.76 -5.57 -21.11
N THR A 110 21.53 -6.14 -22.04
CA THR A 110 22.61 -5.41 -22.73
C THR A 110 22.11 -4.14 -23.42
N LYS A 111 20.94 -4.21 -24.08
CA LYS A 111 20.33 -3.05 -24.74
C LYS A 111 19.84 -2.01 -23.74
N LEU A 112 19.20 -2.45 -22.65
CA LEU A 112 18.74 -1.56 -21.58
C LEU A 112 19.89 -0.84 -20.90
N GLN A 113 21.02 -1.54 -20.65
CA GLN A 113 22.22 -0.93 -20.10
C GLN A 113 22.77 0.15 -21.04
N ALA A 114 22.88 -0.15 -22.34
CA ALA A 114 23.31 0.85 -23.32
C ALA A 114 22.37 2.07 -23.38
N GLU A 115 21.05 1.87 -23.31
CA GLU A 115 20.07 2.97 -23.26
C GLU A 115 20.24 3.84 -22.00
N VAL A 116 20.41 3.19 -20.83
CA VAL A 116 20.66 3.89 -19.57
C VAL A 116 21.97 4.69 -19.63
N ASP A 117 23.04 4.08 -20.16
CA ASP A 117 24.36 4.71 -20.31
C ASP A 117 24.30 5.92 -21.27
N GLU A 118 23.48 5.85 -22.32
CA GLU A 118 23.28 6.94 -23.28
C GLU A 118 22.48 8.11 -22.69
N VAL A 119 21.38 7.82 -22.00
CA VAL A 119 20.41 8.85 -21.58
C VAL A 119 20.82 9.53 -20.27
N ILE A 120 21.17 8.74 -19.26
CA ILE A 120 21.51 9.27 -17.92
C ILE A 120 22.98 9.07 -17.56
N GLY A 121 23.62 8.05 -18.13
CA GLY A 121 25.06 7.81 -18.04
C GLY A 121 25.62 7.79 -16.62
N VAL A 122 26.93 7.95 -16.55
CA VAL A 122 27.64 8.26 -15.32
C VAL A 122 28.15 9.69 -15.49
N LYS A 123 27.60 10.64 -14.74
CA LYS A 123 28.16 11.99 -14.64
C LYS A 123 29.52 11.98 -13.96
#